data_AF-A0A534UKJ4-F1
#
_entry.id   AF-A0A534UKJ4-F1
#
_cell.length_a   1.000
_cell.length_b   1.000
_cell.length_c   1.000
_cell.angle_alpha   90.00
_cell.angle_beta   90.00
_cell.angle_gamma   90.00
#
_symmetry.space_group_name_H-M   'P 1'
#
loop_
_entity.id
_entity.type
_entity.pdbx_description
1 polymer ?
#
loop_
_entity_poly.entity_id
_entity_poly.type
_entity_poly.pdbx_seq_one_letter_code
_entity_poly.pdbx_strand_id
1 'polypeptide(L)'
;MRVFLSMWVHELGHATTAWLCGFPAFPGPWLTPMAQSRSPFFGFVLFAAIAGGASWAWRTGRRRLCAVLGGLLAGQLFCTLALSVARAKQLIIFMGDGGCLLLGSLLMLTVYAPEESALKRGWLRWGFLGIGAGAFVDVFAQWWASRTDFDRIPFGMNEGAGLSDPSVLSESFGWSTDQIVHRYVALGCVCLVVVAVVYVRGLVRGRRED
;
A
#
# COMPACT_ATOMS: atom_id res chain seq x y z
N MET A 1 16.26 -3.85 -11.56
CA MET A 1 15.29 -4.20 -12.62
C MET A 1 14.00 -4.56 -11.92
N ARG A 2 12.97 -3.71 -11.99
CA ARG A 2 11.68 -3.98 -11.32
C ARG A 2 10.97 -5.14 -12.01
N VAL A 3 10.39 -6.05 -11.24
CA VAL A 3 9.66 -7.21 -11.79
C VAL A 3 8.29 -6.75 -12.31
N PHE A 4 7.82 -7.29 -13.43
CA PHE A 4 6.51 -6.91 -14.01
C PHE A 4 5.35 -6.91 -13.00
N LEU A 5 5.31 -7.88 -12.08
CA LEU A 5 4.28 -7.97 -11.06
C LEU A 5 4.44 -6.94 -9.93
N SER A 6 5.67 -6.50 -9.62
CA SER A 6 5.89 -5.45 -8.61
C SER A 6 5.42 -4.09 -9.13
N MET A 7 5.51 -3.85 -10.45
CA MET A 7 4.97 -2.62 -11.06
C MET A 7 3.46 -2.48 -10.87
N TRP A 8 2.66 -3.53 -11.08
CA TRP A 8 1.22 -3.45 -10.82
C TRP A 8 0.89 -3.10 -9.37
N VAL A 9 1.65 -3.64 -8.41
CA VAL A 9 1.45 -3.34 -6.99
C VAL A 9 1.93 -1.92 -6.65
N HIS A 10 2.99 -1.45 -7.30
CA HIS A 10 3.51 -0.10 -7.19
C HIS A 10 2.47 0.94 -7.65
N GLU A 11 1.93 0.76 -8.86
CA GLU A 11 0.89 1.64 -9.40
C GLU A 11 -0.42 1.55 -8.59
N LEU A 12 -0.77 0.37 -8.08
CA LEU A 12 -1.89 0.23 -7.15
C LEU A 12 -1.65 0.98 -5.84
N GLY A 13 -0.40 1.06 -5.38
CA GLY A 13 0.01 1.87 -4.23
C GLY A 13 -0.27 3.36 -4.43
N HIS A 14 0.11 3.92 -5.58
CA HIS A 14 -0.27 5.27 -5.98
C HIS A 14 -1.79 5.44 -6.03
N ALA A 15 -2.48 4.58 -6.77
CA ALA A 15 -3.91 4.71 -7.02
C ALA A 15 -4.75 4.61 -5.73
N THR A 16 -4.46 3.63 -4.88
CA THR A 16 -5.19 3.44 -3.60
C THR A 16 -5.01 4.64 -2.68
N THR A 17 -3.80 5.18 -2.60
CA THR A 17 -3.51 6.39 -1.82
C THR A 17 -4.18 7.62 -2.42
N ALA A 18 -4.17 7.75 -3.74
CA ALA A 18 -4.85 8.82 -4.47
C ALA A 18 -6.35 8.80 -4.18
N TRP A 19 -6.98 7.61 -4.21
CA TRP A 19 -8.40 7.47 -3.90
C TRP A 19 -8.71 7.91 -2.46
N LEU A 20 -7.92 7.49 -1.47
CA LEU A 20 -8.08 7.91 -0.08
C LEU A 20 -7.88 9.42 0.12
N CYS A 21 -7.07 10.06 -0.72
CA CYS A 21 -6.86 11.50 -0.73
C CYS A 21 -7.90 12.27 -1.57
N GLY A 22 -8.85 11.59 -2.21
CA GLY A 22 -9.91 12.18 -3.02
C GLY A 22 -9.52 12.50 -4.47
N PHE A 23 -8.45 11.90 -5.00
CA PHE A 23 -8.03 12.03 -6.39
C PHE A 23 -8.48 10.81 -7.20
N PRO A 24 -9.30 10.99 -8.25
CA PRO A 24 -9.53 9.94 -9.22
C PRO A 24 -8.20 9.50 -9.84
N ALA A 25 -7.96 8.19 -9.83
CA ALA A 25 -6.75 7.58 -10.36
C ALA A 25 -7.05 6.20 -10.93
N PHE A 26 -6.22 5.74 -11.87
CA PHE A 26 -6.32 4.41 -12.45
C PHE A 26 -4.96 3.70 -12.37
N PRO A 27 -4.85 2.52 -11.71
CA PRO A 27 -3.60 1.79 -11.63
C PRO A 27 -3.33 1.08 -12.96
N GLY A 28 -2.52 1.71 -13.82
CA GLY A 28 -2.03 1.07 -15.03
C GLY A 28 -0.88 0.10 -14.75
N PRO A 29 -0.34 -0.55 -15.79
CA PRO A 29 0.78 -1.47 -15.65
C PRO A 29 2.14 -0.81 -15.33
N TRP A 30 2.35 0.44 -15.75
CA TRP A 30 3.61 1.20 -15.55
C TRP A 30 3.40 2.66 -15.16
N LEU A 31 2.14 3.11 -15.09
CA LEU A 31 1.78 4.48 -14.81
C LEU A 31 0.41 4.54 -14.16
N THR A 32 0.26 5.48 -13.24
CA THR A 32 -1.03 5.81 -12.62
C THR A 32 -1.52 7.17 -13.11
N PRO A 33 -2.33 7.24 -14.18
CA PRO A 33 -3.04 8.46 -14.52
C PRO A 33 -3.89 8.92 -13.33
N MET A 34 -3.68 10.16 -12.90
CA MET A 34 -4.33 10.76 -11.75
C MET A 34 -4.81 12.17 -12.09
N ALA A 35 -5.97 12.55 -11.55
CA ALA A 35 -6.46 13.93 -11.63
C ALA A 35 -5.50 14.94 -10.97
N GLN A 36 -5.43 16.15 -11.51
CA GLN A 36 -4.54 17.19 -10.98
C GLN A 36 -5.03 17.80 -9.65
N SER A 37 -6.33 17.73 -9.40
CA SER A 37 -7.02 18.25 -8.22
C SER A 37 -7.91 17.18 -7.58
N ARG A 38 -8.27 17.40 -6.31
CA ARG A 38 -9.23 16.56 -5.61
C ARG A 38 -10.60 16.69 -6.28
N SER A 39 -11.33 15.59 -6.35
CA SER A 39 -12.75 15.56 -6.72
C SER A 39 -13.59 15.34 -5.45
N PRO A 40 -14.29 16.37 -4.94
CA PRO A 40 -15.16 16.23 -3.78
C PRO A 40 -16.24 15.17 -3.98
N PHE A 41 -16.78 15.09 -5.20
CA PHE A 41 -17.76 14.07 -5.57
C PHE A 41 -17.17 12.66 -5.45
N PHE A 42 -15.98 12.41 -6.03
CA PHE A 42 -15.33 11.11 -5.92
C PHE A 42 -15.00 10.75 -4.47
N GLY A 43 -14.43 11.68 -3.70
CA GLY A 43 -14.14 11.48 -2.28
C GLY A 43 -15.40 11.17 -1.46
N PHE A 44 -16.52 11.82 -1.77
CA PHE A 44 -17.81 11.54 -1.14
C PHE A 44 -18.36 10.16 -1.53
N VAL A 45 -18.26 9.76 -2.79
CA VAL A 45 -18.68 8.41 -3.24
C VAL A 45 -17.87 7.33 -2.51
N LEU A 46 -16.55 7.50 -2.41
CA LEU A 46 -15.70 6.59 -1.66
C LEU A 46 -16.06 6.54 -0.17
N PHE A 47 -16.30 7.71 0.44
CA PHE A 47 -16.78 7.82 1.81
C PHE A 47 -18.09 7.06 2.02
N ALA A 48 -19.09 7.29 1.17
CA ALA A 48 -20.39 6.66 1.27
C ALA A 48 -20.28 5.14 1.11
N ALA A 49 -19.41 4.65 0.21
CA ALA A 49 -19.15 3.23 0.03
C ALA A 49 -18.53 2.58 1.28
N ILE A 50 -17.49 3.19 1.85
CA ILE A 50 -16.82 2.66 3.05
C ILE A 50 -17.75 2.73 4.28
N ALA A 51 -18.43 3.87 4.48
CA ALA A 51 -19.37 4.05 5.59
C ALA A 51 -20.58 3.12 5.48
N GLY A 52 -21.12 2.96 4.28
CA GLY A 52 -22.19 1.99 3.99
C GLY A 52 -21.75 0.56 4.28
N GLY A 53 -20.54 0.19 3.86
CA GLY A 53 -19.94 -1.11 4.17
C GLY A 53 -19.72 -1.33 5.67
N ALA A 54 -19.24 -0.33 6.40
CA ALA A 54 -19.08 -0.38 7.85
C ALA A 54 -20.42 -0.57 8.56
N SER A 55 -21.45 0.18 8.15
CA SER A 55 -22.82 0.07 8.66
C SER A 55 -23.41 -1.32 8.39
N TRP A 56 -23.22 -1.86 7.19
CA TRP A 56 -23.63 -3.22 6.87
C TRP A 56 -22.89 -4.27 7.72
N ALA A 57 -21.57 -4.13 7.89
CA ALA A 57 -20.78 -5.04 8.71
C ALA A 57 -21.21 -5.00 10.18
N TRP A 58 -21.56 -3.81 10.70
CA TRP A 58 -22.14 -3.66 12.03
C TRP A 58 -23.48 -4.37 12.17
N ARG A 59 -24.41 -4.13 11.25
CA ARG A 59 -25.76 -4.72 11.26
C ARG A 59 -25.75 -6.25 11.13
N THR A 60 -24.76 -6.80 10.45
CA THR A 60 -24.59 -8.25 10.27
C THR A 60 -23.71 -8.90 11.34
N GLY A 61 -23.33 -8.18 12.40
CA GLY A 61 -22.53 -8.70 13.51
C GLY A 61 -21.05 -8.95 13.18
N ARG A 62 -20.57 -8.53 11.99
CA ARG A 62 -19.18 -8.71 11.52
C ARG A 62 -18.23 -7.67 12.12
N ARG A 63 -18.05 -7.71 13.44
CA ARG A 63 -17.29 -6.71 14.22
C ARG A 63 -15.89 -6.43 13.70
N ARG A 64 -15.15 -7.47 13.27
CA ARG A 64 -13.79 -7.31 12.71
C ARG A 64 -13.78 -6.50 11.41
N LEU A 65 -14.71 -6.81 10.50
CA LEU A 65 -14.84 -6.08 9.24
C LEU A 65 -15.29 -4.64 9.50
N CYS A 66 -16.22 -4.43 10.43
CA CYS A 66 -16.64 -3.10 10.86
C CYS A 66 -15.45 -2.27 11.40
N ALA A 67 -14.58 -2.87 12.21
CA ALA A 67 -13.39 -2.19 12.73
C ALA A 67 -12.39 -1.83 11.61
N VAL A 68 -12.15 -2.75 10.66
CA VAL A 68 -11.28 -2.49 9.50
C VAL A 68 -11.84 -1.36 8.64
N LEU A 69 -13.14 -1.39 8.30
CA LEU A 69 -13.78 -0.35 7.50
C LEU A 69 -13.86 0.99 8.25
N GLY A 70 -14.05 0.96 9.57
CA GLY A 70 -13.99 2.16 10.41
C GLY A 70 -12.61 2.80 10.41
N GLY A 71 -11.55 1.98 10.51
CA GLY A 71 -10.17 2.45 10.37
C GLY A 71 -9.88 3.01 8.98
N LEU A 72 -10.35 2.34 7.93
CA LEU A 72 -10.23 2.81 6.55
C LEU A 72 -10.97 4.14 6.34
N LEU A 73 -12.17 4.30 6.90
CA LEU A 73 -12.95 5.53 6.87
C LEU A 73 -12.22 6.68 7.56
N ALA A 74 -11.66 6.43 8.75
CA ALA A 74 -10.87 7.41 9.48
C ALA A 74 -9.62 7.82 8.67
N GLY A 75 -8.94 6.85 8.06
CA GLY A 75 -7.81 7.10 7.16
C GLY A 75 -8.19 7.96 5.96
N GLN A 76 -9.32 7.64 5.31
CA GLN A 76 -9.82 8.42 4.18
C GLN A 76 -10.16 9.87 4.59
N LEU A 77 -10.87 10.06 5.70
CA LEU A 77 -11.20 11.39 6.21
C LEU A 77 -9.94 12.20 6.54
N PHE A 78 -8.96 11.58 7.19
CA PHE A 78 -7.66 12.21 7.46
C PHE A 78 -6.95 12.62 6.16
N CYS A 79 -6.82 11.69 5.21
CA CYS A 79 -6.16 11.93 3.92
C CYS A 79 -6.85 12.99 3.07
N THR A 80 -8.18 13.09 3.16
CA THR A 80 -8.99 14.04 2.37
C THR A 80 -9.08 15.42 3.03
N LEU A 81 -9.28 15.47 4.35
CA LEU A 81 -9.61 16.72 5.06
C LEU A 81 -8.40 17.35 5.78
N ALA A 82 -7.49 16.54 6.34
CA ALA A 82 -6.37 17.05 7.14
C ALA A 82 -5.13 17.35 6.29
N LEU A 83 -4.86 16.56 5.26
CA LEU A 83 -3.69 16.78 4.40
C LEU A 83 -3.94 17.93 3.42
N SER A 84 -2.95 18.80 3.25
CA SER A 84 -2.91 19.74 2.12
C SER A 84 -2.73 18.98 0.79
N VAL A 85 -3.10 19.59 -0.33
CA VAL A 85 -2.94 19.00 -1.66
C VAL A 85 -1.49 18.60 -1.94
N ALA A 86 -0.52 19.44 -1.55
CA ALA A 86 0.89 19.14 -1.72
C ALA A 86 1.33 17.91 -0.90
N ARG A 87 0.91 17.80 0.37
CA ARG A 87 1.21 16.64 1.23
C ARG A 87 0.52 15.37 0.73
N ALA A 88 -0.69 15.48 0.19
CA ALA A 88 -1.38 14.37 -0.44
C ALA A 88 -0.62 13.86 -1.67
N LYS A 89 -0.22 14.75 -2.60
CA LYS A 89 0.58 14.36 -3.78
C LYS A 89 1.90 13.71 -3.37
N GLN A 90 2.60 14.27 -2.39
CA GLN A 90 3.81 13.70 -1.82
C GLN A 90 3.59 12.30 -1.25
N LEU A 91 2.50 12.09 -0.49
CA LEU A 91 2.15 10.78 0.06
C LEU A 91 1.80 9.78 -1.05
N ILE A 92 1.08 10.21 -2.09
CA ILE A 92 0.74 9.39 -3.25
C ILE A 92 2.01 8.88 -3.93
N ILE A 93 2.97 9.76 -4.22
CA ILE A 93 4.25 9.38 -4.83
C ILE A 93 5.04 8.43 -3.92
N PHE A 94 5.14 8.74 -2.62
CA PHE A 94 5.79 7.84 -1.66
C PHE A 94 5.14 6.44 -1.63
N MET A 95 3.82 6.38 -1.82
CA MET A 95 3.07 5.14 -1.76
C MET A 95 3.18 4.28 -3.03
N GLY A 96 3.96 4.65 -4.04
CA GLY A 96 4.36 3.72 -5.10
C GLY A 96 5.14 2.55 -4.49
N ASP A 97 6.38 2.80 -4.09
CA ASP A 97 7.21 1.81 -3.39
C ASP A 97 6.66 1.48 -1.99
N GLY A 98 6.07 2.46 -1.29
CA GLY A 98 5.43 2.24 0.00
C GLY A 98 4.24 1.28 -0.11
N GLY A 99 3.54 1.30 -1.25
CA GLY A 99 2.44 0.39 -1.58
C GLY A 99 2.93 -1.04 -1.78
N CYS A 100 4.06 -1.25 -2.45
CA CYS A 100 4.69 -2.57 -2.55
C CYS A 100 4.97 -3.17 -1.17
N LEU A 101 5.45 -2.35 -0.22
CA LEU A 101 5.70 -2.80 1.16
C LEU A 101 4.39 -3.10 1.90
N LEU A 102 3.44 -2.16 1.89
CA LEU A 102 2.19 -2.26 2.65
C LEU A 102 1.22 -3.28 2.04
N LEU A 103 0.85 -3.10 0.77
CA LEU A 103 -0.08 -3.98 0.05
C LEU A 103 0.55 -5.36 -0.15
N GLY A 104 1.86 -5.45 -0.44
CA GLY A 104 2.56 -6.72 -0.51
C GLY A 104 2.45 -7.50 0.80
N SER A 105 2.59 -6.82 1.94
CA SER A 105 2.37 -7.44 3.25
C SER A 105 0.93 -7.89 3.47
N LEU A 106 -0.06 -7.06 3.11
CA LEU A 106 -1.47 -7.45 3.19
C LEU A 106 -1.79 -8.67 2.33
N LEU A 107 -1.21 -8.76 1.13
CA LEU A 107 -1.34 -9.91 0.23
C LEU A 107 -0.74 -11.18 0.85
N MET A 108 0.47 -11.10 1.42
CA MET A 108 1.08 -12.22 2.14
C MET A 108 0.21 -12.69 3.31
N LEU A 109 -0.41 -11.75 4.04
CA LEU A 109 -1.27 -12.06 5.18
C LEU A 109 -2.58 -12.76 4.80
N THR A 110 -2.99 -12.75 3.53
CA THR A 110 -4.20 -13.46 3.07
C THR A 110 -4.14 -14.97 3.29
N VAL A 111 -2.94 -15.56 3.41
CA VAL A 111 -2.73 -16.97 3.75
C VAL A 111 -3.37 -17.33 5.10
N TYR A 112 -3.46 -16.36 6.02
CA TYR A 112 -4.09 -16.52 7.35
C TYR A 112 -5.57 -16.13 7.38
N ALA A 113 -6.20 -15.94 6.23
CA ALA A 113 -7.64 -15.69 6.17
C ALA A 113 -8.43 -16.89 6.75
N PRO A 114 -9.66 -16.68 7.25
CA PRO A 114 -10.51 -17.77 7.73
C PRO A 114 -10.78 -18.83 6.64
N GLU A 115 -10.97 -20.09 7.01
CA GLU A 115 -11.17 -21.21 6.07
C GLU A 115 -12.36 -21.01 5.14
N GLU A 116 -13.43 -20.44 5.69
CA GLU A 116 -14.66 -20.13 4.96
C GLU A 116 -14.48 -18.99 3.93
N SER A 117 -13.39 -18.22 4.03
CA SER A 117 -13.12 -17.10 3.13
C SER A 117 -12.75 -17.60 1.74
N ALA A 118 -13.32 -16.95 0.71
CA ALA A 118 -12.90 -17.15 -0.67
C ALA A 118 -11.39 -16.91 -0.89
N LEU A 119 -10.75 -16.11 -0.03
CA LEU A 119 -9.31 -15.87 -0.08
C LEU A 119 -8.48 -17.12 0.26
N LYS A 120 -8.95 -17.93 1.21
CA LYS A 120 -8.27 -19.16 1.62
C LYS A 120 -8.65 -20.35 0.74
N ARG A 121 -9.83 -20.34 0.10
CA ARG A 121 -10.27 -21.44 -0.78
C ARG A 121 -9.47 -21.48 -2.10
N GLY A 122 -8.98 -22.65 -2.47
CA GLY A 122 -8.26 -22.87 -3.72
C GLY A 122 -6.85 -22.26 -3.77
N TRP A 123 -6.45 -21.80 -4.96
CA TRP A 123 -5.07 -21.35 -5.26
C TRP A 123 -4.82 -19.85 -5.06
N LEU A 124 -5.86 -19.06 -4.76
CA LEU A 124 -5.77 -17.60 -4.71
C LEU A 124 -4.74 -17.11 -3.67
N ARG A 125 -4.75 -17.70 -2.47
CA ARG A 125 -3.78 -17.37 -1.39
C ARG A 125 -2.33 -17.55 -1.80
N TRP A 126 -2.04 -18.53 -2.66
CA TRP A 126 -0.68 -18.81 -3.12
C TRP A 126 -0.24 -17.79 -4.18
N GLY A 127 -1.17 -17.42 -5.08
CA GLY A 127 -0.96 -16.31 -6.01
C GLY A 127 -0.68 -15.00 -5.27
N PHE A 128 -1.51 -14.66 -4.27
CA PHE A 128 -1.31 -13.45 -3.45
C PHE A 128 -0.04 -13.50 -2.63
N LEU A 129 0.33 -14.65 -2.06
CA LEU A 129 1.61 -14.81 -1.38
C LEU A 129 2.79 -14.53 -2.32
N GLY A 130 2.78 -15.12 -3.53
CA GLY A 130 3.85 -14.93 -4.52
C GLY A 130 3.95 -13.49 -5.01
N ILE A 131 2.83 -12.88 -5.40
CA ILE A 131 2.78 -11.47 -5.85
C ILE A 131 3.20 -10.54 -4.71
N GLY A 132 2.66 -10.74 -3.51
CA GLY A 132 2.93 -9.90 -2.35
C GLY A 132 4.39 -9.98 -1.89
N ALA A 133 4.93 -11.19 -1.78
CA ALA A 133 6.33 -11.40 -1.41
C ALA A 133 7.29 -10.86 -2.48
N GLY A 134 6.99 -11.10 -3.77
CA GLY A 134 7.78 -10.58 -4.88
C GLY A 134 7.84 -9.06 -4.88
N ALA A 135 6.69 -8.38 -4.79
CA ALA A 135 6.63 -6.93 -4.72
C ALA A 135 7.33 -6.36 -3.47
N PHE A 136 7.13 -6.99 -2.31
CA PHE A 136 7.77 -6.57 -1.07
C PHE A 136 9.29 -6.67 -1.15
N VAL A 137 9.83 -7.83 -1.55
CA VAL A 137 11.27 -8.09 -1.58
C VAL A 137 11.98 -7.23 -2.63
N ASP A 138 11.39 -7.06 -3.81
CA ASP A 138 11.93 -6.22 -4.89
C ASP A 138 12.22 -4.80 -4.38
N VAL A 139 11.23 -4.19 -3.72
CA VAL A 139 11.35 -2.83 -3.18
C VAL A 139 12.19 -2.79 -1.89
N PHE A 140 11.97 -3.72 -0.95
CA PHE A 140 12.67 -3.67 0.34
C PHE A 140 14.17 -3.93 0.19
N ALA A 141 14.58 -4.88 -0.66
CA ALA A 141 16.00 -5.17 -0.90
C ALA A 141 16.72 -3.96 -1.51
N GLN A 142 16.06 -3.25 -2.43
CA GLN A 142 16.56 -2.01 -3.01
C GLN A 142 16.84 -0.96 -1.93
N TRP A 143 15.82 -0.59 -1.16
CA TRP A 143 15.94 0.46 -0.14
C TRP A 143 16.83 0.07 1.04
N TRP A 144 16.89 -1.22 1.38
CA TRP A 144 17.80 -1.73 2.41
C TRP A 144 19.27 -1.57 2.00
N ALA A 145 19.59 -1.84 0.72
CA ALA A 145 20.93 -1.67 0.17
C ALA A 145 21.30 -0.18 0.02
N SER A 146 20.32 0.68 -0.30
CA SER A 146 20.51 2.14 -0.39
C SER A 146 20.96 2.82 0.91
N ARG A 147 20.93 2.13 2.05
CA ARG A 147 21.47 2.65 3.33
C ARG A 147 22.99 2.81 3.33
N THR A 148 23.69 1.99 2.55
CA THR A 148 25.17 1.98 2.48
C THR A 148 25.68 2.31 1.09
N ASP A 149 24.82 2.26 0.07
CA ASP A 149 25.16 2.45 -1.33
C ASP A 149 24.11 3.36 -1.99
N PHE A 150 24.34 4.68 -1.94
CA PHE A 150 23.40 5.69 -2.42
C PHE A 150 23.19 5.64 -3.94
N ASP A 151 24.14 5.09 -4.70
CA ASP A 151 24.04 4.96 -6.16
C ASP A 151 22.95 3.95 -6.57
N ARG A 152 22.51 3.11 -5.63
CA ARG A 152 21.35 2.24 -5.83
C ARG A 152 20.03 2.97 -5.80
N ILE A 153 19.94 4.20 -5.30
CA ILE A 153 18.64 4.86 -5.26
C ILE A 153 18.18 5.09 -6.69
N PRO A 154 16.96 4.66 -7.08
CA PRO A 154 16.54 4.71 -8.48
C PRO A 154 16.10 6.13 -8.85
N PHE A 155 17.05 7.07 -8.82
CA PHE A 155 16.89 8.42 -9.32
C PHE A 155 16.94 8.46 -10.85
N GLY A 156 16.45 9.55 -11.43
CA GLY A 156 16.41 9.78 -12.87
C GLY A 156 15.02 9.59 -13.47
N MET A 157 14.99 9.34 -14.77
CA MET A 157 13.78 9.29 -15.59
C MET A 157 13.34 7.84 -15.82
N ASN A 158 12.05 7.58 -15.64
CA ASN A 158 11.37 6.39 -16.13
C ASN A 158 10.95 6.62 -17.58
N GLU A 159 11.33 5.70 -18.47
CA GLU A 159 10.96 5.76 -19.89
C GLU A 159 9.43 5.86 -20.05
N GLY A 160 8.95 6.93 -20.69
CA GLY A 160 7.52 7.16 -20.94
C GLY A 160 6.68 7.62 -19.74
N ALA A 161 7.22 7.70 -18.52
CA ALA A 161 6.49 8.09 -17.31
C ALA A 161 7.03 9.35 -16.62
N GLY A 162 8.18 9.89 -17.05
CA GLY A 162 8.77 11.11 -16.49
C GLY A 162 9.76 10.81 -15.37
N LEU A 163 9.84 11.66 -14.35
CA LEU A 163 10.74 11.45 -13.21
C LEU A 163 10.29 10.22 -12.40
N SER A 164 11.26 9.45 -11.91
CA SER A 164 11.04 8.40 -10.92
C SER A 164 10.54 8.97 -9.59
N ASP A 165 9.81 8.18 -8.81
CA ASP A 165 9.26 8.63 -7.51
C ASP A 165 10.30 9.25 -6.57
N PRO A 166 11.51 8.66 -6.38
CA PRO A 166 12.51 9.27 -5.50
C PRO A 166 12.98 10.62 -6.03
N SER A 167 13.08 10.77 -7.36
CA SER A 167 13.44 12.04 -7.99
C SER A 167 12.35 13.08 -7.78
N VAL A 168 11.08 12.71 -7.93
CA VAL A 168 9.95 13.61 -7.62
C VAL A 168 9.95 14.02 -6.13
N LEU A 169 10.16 13.07 -5.21
CA LEU A 169 10.22 13.35 -3.78
C LEU A 169 11.38 14.28 -3.40
N SER A 170 12.54 14.10 -4.03
CA SER A 170 13.71 14.95 -3.81
C SER A 170 13.55 16.33 -4.46
N GLU A 171 13.33 16.37 -5.77
CA GLU A 171 13.36 17.60 -6.57
C GLU A 171 12.13 18.47 -6.38
N SER A 172 10.94 17.87 -6.31
CA SER A 172 9.68 18.64 -6.20
C SER A 172 9.25 18.88 -4.77
N PHE A 173 9.65 18.01 -3.83
CA PHE A 173 9.21 18.08 -2.45
C PHE A 173 10.33 18.26 -1.41
N GLY A 174 11.58 18.34 -1.85
CA GLY A 174 12.74 18.67 -1.02
C GLY A 174 13.12 17.60 0.00
N TRP A 175 12.75 16.33 -0.21
CA TRP A 175 13.20 15.27 0.69
C TRP A 175 14.68 14.99 0.50
N SER A 176 15.42 14.91 1.60
CA SER A 176 16.79 14.43 1.54
C SER A 176 16.81 12.95 1.18
N THR A 177 17.88 12.52 0.53
CA THR A 177 18.16 11.10 0.24
C THR A 177 18.04 10.23 1.48
N ASP A 178 18.64 10.70 2.59
CA ASP A 178 18.58 10.04 3.88
C ASP A 178 17.14 9.86 4.39
N GLN A 179 16.32 10.90 4.27
CA GLN A 179 14.92 10.88 4.67
C GLN A 179 14.09 9.90 3.84
N ILE A 180 14.34 9.79 2.53
CA ILE A 180 13.67 8.83 1.64
C ILE A 180 14.01 7.40 2.08
N VAL A 181 15.31 7.09 2.19
CA VAL A 181 15.79 5.75 2.55
C VAL A 181 15.26 5.34 3.93
N HIS A 182 15.41 6.20 4.95
CA HIS A 182 14.94 5.90 6.30
C HIS A 182 13.44 5.60 6.35
N ARG A 183 12.62 6.34 5.61
CA ARG A 183 11.16 6.13 5.59
C ARG A 183 10.76 4.81 4.96
N TYR A 184 11.34 4.44 3.82
CA TYR A 184 11.05 3.16 3.17
C TYR A 184 11.55 1.97 4.02
N VAL A 185 12.76 2.07 4.57
CA VAL A 185 13.30 1.01 5.43
C VAL A 185 12.46 0.86 6.70
N ALA A 186 12.10 1.97 7.36
CA ALA A 186 11.26 1.93 8.55
C ALA A 186 9.89 1.31 8.24
N LEU A 187 9.23 1.72 7.15
CA LEU A 187 7.96 1.14 6.73
C LEU A 187 8.09 -0.37 6.46
N GLY A 188 9.14 -0.78 5.75
CA GLY A 188 9.41 -2.19 5.47
C GLY A 188 9.64 -3.01 6.75
N CYS A 189 10.40 -2.47 7.70
CA CYS A 189 10.61 -3.12 9.00
C CYS A 189 9.30 -3.27 9.78
N VAL A 190 8.47 -2.22 9.84
CA VAL A 190 7.15 -2.28 10.48
C VAL A 190 6.28 -3.35 9.83
N CYS A 191 6.25 -3.40 8.51
CA CYS A 191 5.52 -4.41 7.76
C CYS A 191 5.99 -5.85 8.06
N LEU A 192 7.31 -6.09 8.10
CA LEU A 192 7.89 -7.38 8.48
C LEU A 192 7.52 -7.78 9.91
N VAL A 193 7.56 -6.84 10.86
CA VAL A 193 7.14 -7.08 12.24
C VAL A 193 5.67 -7.50 12.29
N VAL A 194 4.79 -6.82 11.55
CA VAL A 194 3.37 -7.19 11.46
C VAL A 194 3.20 -8.59 10.89
N VAL A 195 3.88 -8.91 9.79
CA VAL A 195 3.84 -10.25 9.17
C VAL A 195 4.34 -11.33 10.14
N ALA A 196 5.46 -11.09 10.82
CA ALA A 196 6.02 -12.00 11.82
C ALA A 196 5.07 -12.22 12.99
N VAL A 197 4.45 -11.16 13.53
CA VAL A 197 3.48 -11.27 14.62
C VAL A 197 2.27 -12.11 14.20
N VAL A 198 1.72 -11.91 13.00
CA VAL A 198 0.59 -12.70 12.52
C VAL A 198 1.00 -14.15 12.28
N TYR A 199 2.18 -14.40 11.71
CA TYR A 199 2.73 -15.76 11.53
C TYR A 199 2.84 -16.51 12.86
N VAL A 200 3.48 -15.90 13.87
CA VAL A 200 3.62 -16.49 15.21
C VAL A 200 2.25 -16.77 15.82
N ARG A 201 1.29 -15.85 15.69
CA ARG A 201 -0.09 -16.07 16.18
C ARG A 201 -0.78 -17.21 15.43
N GLY A 202 -0.51 -17.39 14.13
CA GLY A 202 -0.98 -18.52 13.33
C GLY A 202 -0.42 -19.84 13.85
N LEU A 203 0.89 -19.92 14.08
CA LEU A 203 1.55 -21.11 14.62
C LEU A 203 1.03 -21.51 16.00
N VAL A 204 0.85 -20.53 16.89
CA VAL A 204 0.34 -20.77 18.26
C VAL A 204 -1.10 -21.29 18.25
N ARG A 205 -1.93 -20.85 17.29
CA ARG A 205 -3.30 -21.34 17.15
C ARG A 205 -3.34 -22.77 16.62
N GLY A 206 -2.57 -23.08 15.57
CA GLY A 206 -2.52 -24.45 15.03
C GLY A 206 -2.07 -25.48 16.07
N ARG A 207 -1.04 -25.15 16.87
CA ARG A 207 -0.56 -26.04 17.96
C ARG A 207 -1.53 -26.25 19.12
N ARG A 208 -2.61 -25.47 19.22
CA ARG A 208 -3.66 -25.63 20.25
C ARG A 208 -4.84 -26.46 19.77
N GLU A 209 -4.93 -26.67 18.46
CA GLU A 209 -6.00 -27.45 17.81
C GLU A 209 -5.54 -28.89 17.52
N ASP A 210 -4.22 -29.16 17.58
CA ASP A 210 -3.57 -30.48 17.61
C ASP A 210 -3.42 -31.00 19.05
#